data_AF-A0A496XUE6-F1
#
_entry.id   AF-A0A496XUE6-F1
#
_cell.length_a   1.000
_cell.length_b   1.000
_cell.length_c   1.000
_cell.angle_alpha   90.00
_cell.angle_beta   90.00
_cell.angle_gamma   90.00
#
_symmetry.space_group_name_H-M   'P 1'
#
loop_
_entity.id
_entity.type
_entity.pdbx_description
1 polymer ?
#
loop_
_entity_poly.entity_id
_entity_poly.type
_entity_poly.pdbx_seq_one_letter_code
_entity_poly.pdbx_strand_id
1 'polypeptide(L)'
;MNNNSNSQKWNLMEVTEMIDQILEVFHAKHRADLEMLIPLSEKVESVHADHADVPKGLADFLKHLYGELSSHMQKEEEILFPMIKNGQGMMAHGPIQVMQHEHVDHISNLENLKNLAKDYVLPEGACGSWQALYSGVATLEKEIREHIAIENDFLFPKALNS
;
A
#
# COMPACT_ATOMS: atom_id res chain seq x y z
N MET A 1 -20.20 -3.48 -9.31
CA MET A 1 -19.60 -3.31 -10.64
C MET A 1 -18.11 -3.10 -10.41
N ASN A 2 -17.12 -3.90 -10.86
CA ASN A 2 -17.09 -5.03 -11.76
C ASN A 2 -15.76 -5.80 -11.48
N ASN A 3 -15.63 -6.53 -10.36
CA ASN A 3 -14.37 -7.24 -10.00
C ASN A 3 -13.87 -8.14 -11.14
N ASN A 4 -14.80 -8.73 -11.91
CA ASN A 4 -14.48 -9.60 -13.05
C ASN A 4 -13.78 -8.84 -14.20
N SER A 5 -14.09 -7.56 -14.41
CA SER A 5 -13.51 -6.76 -15.49
C SER A 5 -12.11 -6.25 -15.17
N ASN A 6 -11.82 -5.94 -13.91
CA ASN A 6 -10.47 -5.53 -13.50
C ASN A 6 -9.53 -6.73 -13.47
N SER A 7 -9.97 -7.89 -12.96
CA SER A 7 -9.16 -9.12 -13.01
C SER A 7 -8.89 -9.58 -14.45
N GLN A 8 -9.88 -9.43 -15.36
CA GLN A 8 -9.65 -9.69 -16.79
C GLN A 8 -8.63 -8.72 -17.42
N LYS A 9 -8.65 -7.43 -17.04
CA LYS A 9 -7.65 -6.45 -17.50
C LYS A 9 -6.23 -6.93 -17.14
N TRP A 10 -5.97 -7.25 -15.88
CA TRP A 10 -4.64 -7.67 -15.44
C TRP A 10 -4.21 -9.02 -16.06
N ASN A 11 -5.14 -9.95 -16.23
CA ASN A 11 -4.85 -11.21 -16.90
C ASN A 11 -4.44 -11.07 -18.37
N LEU A 12 -4.95 -10.06 -19.08
CA LEU A 12 -4.62 -9.83 -20.49
C LEU A 12 -3.41 -8.92 -20.70
N MET A 13 -2.99 -8.22 -19.64
CA MET A 13 -1.85 -7.30 -19.68
C MET A 13 -0.53 -8.05 -19.75
N GLU A 14 0.39 -7.51 -20.56
CA GLU A 14 1.78 -7.97 -20.62
C GLU A 14 2.52 -7.59 -19.34
N VAL A 15 3.51 -8.40 -18.96
CA VAL A 15 4.23 -8.25 -17.69
C VAL A 15 4.92 -6.88 -17.59
N THR A 16 5.50 -6.38 -18.68
CA THR A 16 6.18 -5.08 -18.71
C THR A 16 5.22 -3.92 -18.51
N GLU A 17 4.04 -3.97 -19.15
CA GLU A 17 2.97 -2.98 -18.99
C GLU A 17 2.39 -3.00 -17.57
N MET A 18 2.25 -4.20 -16.98
CA MET A 18 1.78 -4.36 -15.60
C MET A 18 2.73 -3.70 -14.60
N ILE A 19 4.03 -3.89 -14.77
CA ILE A 19 5.06 -3.21 -13.96
C ILE A 19 4.94 -1.69 -14.11
N ASP A 20 4.82 -1.16 -15.34
CA ASP A 20 4.70 0.29 -15.55
C ASP A 20 3.46 0.86 -14.85
N GLN A 21 2.33 0.15 -14.93
CA GLN A 21 1.10 0.52 -14.22
C GLN A 21 1.27 0.47 -12.69
N ILE A 22 1.97 -0.54 -12.15
CA ILE A 22 2.21 -0.64 -10.71
C ILE A 22 3.03 0.54 -10.21
N LEU A 23 4.09 0.89 -10.93
CA LEU A 23 4.96 2.01 -10.59
C LEU A 23 4.21 3.35 -10.58
N GLU A 24 3.40 3.59 -11.61
CA GLU A 24 2.69 4.86 -11.77
C GLU A 24 1.47 4.98 -10.86
N VAL A 25 0.66 3.93 -10.75
CA VAL A 25 -0.65 3.97 -10.09
C VAL A 25 -0.57 3.64 -8.61
N PHE A 26 0.36 2.78 -8.19
CA PHE A 26 0.49 2.36 -6.80
C PHE A 26 1.72 2.97 -6.14
N HIS A 27 2.93 2.67 -6.63
CA HIS A 27 4.15 3.05 -5.90
C HIS A 27 4.31 4.57 -5.72
N ALA A 28 4.14 5.33 -6.80
CA ALA A 28 4.18 6.79 -6.72
C ALA A 28 3.08 7.36 -5.81
N LYS A 29 1.88 6.76 -5.87
CA LYS A 29 0.73 7.20 -5.10
C LYS A 29 0.87 6.92 -3.61
N HIS A 30 1.32 5.72 -3.23
CA HIS A 30 1.53 5.34 -1.83
C HIS A 30 2.53 6.28 -1.14
N ARG A 31 3.62 6.64 -1.84
CA ARG A 31 4.59 7.64 -1.32
C ARG A 31 3.92 8.99 -1.09
N ALA A 32 3.23 9.51 -2.10
CA ALA A 32 2.55 10.81 -2.02
C ALA A 32 1.47 10.83 -0.91
N ASP A 33 0.70 9.75 -0.78
CA ASP A 33 -0.34 9.64 0.25
C ASP A 33 0.28 9.61 1.65
N LEU A 34 1.34 8.83 1.88
CA LEU A 34 2.00 8.76 3.19
C LEU A 34 2.69 10.08 3.56
N GLU A 35 3.34 10.74 2.60
CA GLU A 35 3.93 12.08 2.80
C GLU A 35 2.88 13.14 3.19
N MET A 36 1.63 12.97 2.75
CA MET A 36 0.51 13.84 3.12
C MET A 36 -0.15 13.43 4.43
N LEU A 37 -0.37 12.13 4.65
CA LEU A 37 -1.13 11.61 5.79
C LEU A 37 -0.36 11.68 7.11
N ILE A 38 0.97 11.50 7.07
CA ILE A 38 1.82 11.61 8.27
C ILE A 38 1.66 12.98 8.96
N PRO A 39 1.93 14.13 8.31
CA PRO A 39 1.79 15.43 8.96
C PRO A 39 0.33 15.76 9.30
N LEU A 40 -0.64 15.23 8.55
CA LEU A 40 -2.05 15.38 8.89
C LEU A 40 -2.41 14.63 10.18
N SER A 41 -1.87 13.42 10.38
CA SER A 41 -2.02 12.66 11.63
C SER A 41 -1.38 13.39 12.80
N GLU A 42 -0.16 13.88 12.65
CA GLU A 42 0.53 14.67 13.69
C GLU A 42 -0.31 15.89 14.10
N LYS A 43 -0.90 16.59 13.13
CA LYS A 43 -1.79 17.72 13.39
C LYS A 43 -3.03 17.31 14.16
N VAL A 44 -3.70 16.22 13.76
CA VAL A 44 -4.91 15.72 14.44
C VAL A 44 -4.58 15.31 15.88
N GLU A 45 -3.49 14.57 16.07
CA GLU A 45 -3.03 14.13 17.40
C GLU A 45 -2.67 15.30 18.31
N SER A 46 -2.04 16.34 17.77
CA SER A 46 -1.66 17.55 18.52
C SER A 46 -2.87 18.42 18.89
N VAL A 47 -3.72 18.74 17.92
CA VAL A 47 -4.89 19.63 18.13
C VAL A 47 -5.95 18.97 19.02
N HIS A 48 -6.08 17.65 18.96
CA HIS A 48 -7.07 16.89 19.72
C HIS A 48 -6.46 16.04 20.85
N ALA A 49 -5.29 16.40 21.38
CA ALA A 49 -4.56 15.60 22.38
C ALA A 49 -5.39 15.21 23.62
N ASP A 50 -6.30 16.10 24.03
CA ASP A 50 -7.21 15.93 25.17
C ASP A 50 -8.53 15.21 24.81
N HIS A 51 -8.79 14.97 23.52
CA HIS A 51 -9.98 14.24 23.08
C HIS A 51 -9.80 12.74 23.35
N ALA A 52 -10.73 12.13 24.07
CA ALA A 52 -10.66 10.69 24.40
C ALA A 52 -10.52 9.81 23.15
N ASP A 53 -11.11 10.27 22.04
CA ASP A 53 -11.08 9.50 20.80
C ASP A 53 -9.88 9.66 19.88
N VAL A 54 -8.95 10.58 20.18
CA VAL A 54 -7.83 10.89 19.27
C VAL A 54 -6.99 9.64 18.96
N PRO A 55 -6.60 9.41 17.69
CA PRO A 55 -5.87 8.21 17.27
C PRO A 55 -4.39 8.32 17.67
N LYS A 56 -4.11 8.28 18.97
CA LYS A 56 -2.75 8.43 19.53
C LYS A 56 -1.82 7.37 18.95
N GLY A 57 -0.67 7.81 18.43
CA GLY A 57 0.36 6.96 17.83
C GLY A 57 0.14 6.64 16.35
N LEU A 58 -0.93 7.13 15.72
CA LEU A 58 -1.18 6.89 14.30
C LEU A 58 -0.09 7.50 13.41
N ALA A 59 0.42 8.69 13.73
CA ALA A 59 1.48 9.35 12.97
C ALA A 59 2.77 8.53 12.97
N ASP A 60 3.17 8.02 14.14
CA ASP A 60 4.38 7.20 14.28
C ASP A 60 4.21 5.85 13.59
N PHE A 61 3.00 5.27 13.65
CA PHE A 61 2.68 4.07 12.88
C PHE A 61 2.78 4.31 11.36
N LEU A 62 2.23 5.42 10.85
CA LEU A 62 2.32 5.78 9.43
C LEU A 62 3.77 6.03 8.99
N LYS A 63 4.61 6.62 9.82
CA LYS A 63 6.05 6.76 9.55
C LYS A 63 6.75 5.40 9.44
N HIS A 64 6.44 4.48 10.35
CA HIS A 64 6.98 3.13 10.30
C HIS A 64 6.53 2.40 9.03
N LEU A 65 5.23 2.43 8.72
CA LEU A 65 4.67 1.88 7.49
C LEU A 65 5.34 2.47 6.25
N TYR A 66 5.60 3.78 6.22
CA TYR A 66 6.29 4.43 5.12
C TYR A 66 7.72 3.94 4.92
N GLY A 67 8.47 3.71 6.00
CA GLY A 67 9.81 3.15 5.92
C GLY A 67 9.82 1.74 5.33
N GLU A 68 8.96 0.87 5.86
CA GLU A 68 8.83 -0.53 5.42
C GLU A 68 8.39 -0.60 3.94
N LEU A 69 7.32 0.10 3.58
CA LEU A 69 6.80 0.09 2.21
C LEU A 69 7.77 0.72 1.21
N SER A 70 8.49 1.78 1.61
CA SER A 70 9.51 2.39 0.73
C SER A 70 10.67 1.45 0.48
N SER A 71 11.15 0.74 1.51
CA SER A 71 12.22 -0.26 1.36
C SER A 71 11.78 -1.41 0.48
N HIS A 72 10.55 -1.89 0.68
CA HIS A 72 9.92 -2.92 -0.14
C HIS A 72 9.86 -2.52 -1.63
N MET A 73 9.18 -1.42 -1.93
CA MET A 73 9.03 -0.89 -3.29
C MET A 73 10.38 -0.61 -3.97
N GLN A 74 11.40 -0.18 -3.22
CA GLN A 74 12.74 0.04 -3.76
C GLN A 74 13.39 -1.26 -4.25
N LYS A 75 13.25 -2.38 -3.51
CA LYS A 75 13.78 -3.68 -3.97
C LYS A 75 13.08 -4.13 -5.25
N GLU A 76 11.81 -3.83 -5.38
CA GLU A 76 11.07 -4.14 -6.60
C GLU A 76 11.53 -3.29 -7.76
N GLU A 77 11.56 -1.97 -7.58
CA GLU A 77 11.96 -0.97 -8.58
C GLU A 77 13.39 -1.16 -9.08
N GLU A 78 14.33 -1.45 -8.18
CA GLU A 78 15.76 -1.50 -8.52
C GLU A 78 16.23 -2.90 -8.94
N ILE A 79 15.57 -3.96 -8.48
CA ILE A 79 16.05 -5.34 -8.68
C ILE A 79 15.00 -6.20 -9.38
N LEU A 80 13.84 -6.43 -8.75
CA LEU A 80 12.89 -7.44 -9.23
C LEU A 80 12.26 -7.04 -10.58
N PHE A 81 11.74 -5.83 -10.69
CA PHE A 81 11.07 -5.36 -11.89
C PHE A 81 12.03 -5.24 -13.09
N PRO A 82 13.26 -4.70 -12.97
CA PRO A 82 14.23 -4.75 -14.06
C PRO A 82 14.58 -6.17 -14.49
N MET A 83 14.74 -7.09 -13.54
CA MET A 83 15.02 -8.50 -13.82
C MET A 83 13.88 -9.15 -14.62
N ILE A 84 12.63 -8.91 -14.23
CA ILE A 84 11.46 -9.40 -14.95
C ILE A 84 11.38 -8.76 -16.35
N LYS A 85 11.56 -7.44 -16.48
CA LYS A 85 11.54 -6.73 -17.78
C LYS A 85 12.62 -7.22 -18.75
N ASN A 86 13.75 -7.69 -18.24
CA ASN A 86 14.83 -8.26 -19.04
C ASN A 86 14.60 -9.73 -19.44
N GLY A 87 13.41 -10.28 -19.22
CA GLY A 87 13.06 -11.66 -19.56
C GLY A 87 13.70 -12.69 -18.62
N GLN A 88 14.14 -12.28 -17.43
CA GLN A 88 14.74 -13.17 -16.44
C GLN A 88 13.72 -13.61 -15.36
N GLY A 89 12.43 -13.52 -15.65
CA GLY A 89 11.34 -13.82 -14.71
C GLY A 89 11.40 -15.23 -14.12
N MET A 90 11.76 -16.25 -14.91
CA MET A 90 11.96 -17.63 -14.41
C MET A 90 13.03 -17.75 -13.31
N MET A 91 14.01 -16.83 -13.29
CA MET A 91 15.07 -16.82 -12.27
C MET A 91 14.67 -16.02 -11.02
N ALA A 92 13.51 -15.36 -11.04
CA ALA A 92 13.07 -14.43 -9.99
C ALA A 92 12.36 -15.12 -8.81
N HIS A 93 12.36 -16.46 -8.75
CA HIS A 93 11.65 -17.22 -7.71
C HIS A 93 12.06 -16.83 -6.28
N GLY A 94 13.38 -16.71 -6.02
CA GLY A 94 13.90 -16.29 -4.72
C GLY A 94 13.46 -14.88 -4.34
N PRO A 95 13.74 -13.85 -5.17
CA PRO A 95 13.25 -12.49 -4.95
C PRO A 95 11.73 -12.39 -4.73
N ILE A 96 10.92 -13.09 -5.54
CA ILE A 96 9.45 -13.10 -5.41
C ILE A 96 9.03 -13.67 -4.06
N GLN A 97 9.66 -14.75 -3.56
CA GLN A 97 9.34 -15.30 -2.24
C GLN A 97 9.62 -14.30 -1.10
N VAL A 98 10.67 -13.49 -1.23
CA VAL A 98 10.96 -12.43 -0.25
C VAL A 98 9.87 -11.36 -0.29
N MET A 99 9.47 -10.89 -1.48
CA MET A 99 8.39 -9.89 -1.60
C MET A 99 7.06 -10.43 -1.06
N GLN A 100 6.71 -11.68 -1.38
CA GLN A 100 5.51 -12.33 -0.85
C GLN A 100 5.51 -12.47 0.68
N HIS A 101 6.67 -12.69 1.30
CA HIS A 101 6.78 -12.70 2.75
C HIS A 101 6.52 -11.31 3.34
N GLU A 102 7.13 -10.27 2.75
CA GLU A 102 6.91 -8.88 3.17
C GLU A 102 5.46 -8.42 2.95
N HIS A 103 4.79 -8.92 1.91
CA HIS A 103 3.36 -8.70 1.68
C HIS A 103 2.50 -9.20 2.84
N VAL A 104 2.84 -10.34 3.45
CA VAL A 104 2.10 -10.85 4.62
C VAL A 104 2.23 -9.87 5.79
N ASP A 105 3.44 -9.36 6.02
CA ASP A 105 3.70 -8.39 7.09
C ASP A 105 2.99 -7.05 6.82
N HIS A 106 3.03 -6.56 5.58
CA HIS A 106 2.30 -5.35 5.17
C HIS A 106 0.78 -5.53 5.35
N ILE A 107 0.20 -6.65 4.92
CA ILE A 107 -1.22 -6.94 5.14
C ILE A 107 -1.56 -6.96 6.65
N SER A 108 -0.70 -7.55 7.48
CA SER A 108 -0.89 -7.55 8.92
C SER A 108 -0.84 -6.13 9.51
N ASN A 109 0.07 -5.29 9.01
CA ASN A 109 0.15 -3.88 9.42
C ASN A 109 -1.10 -3.08 9.05
N LEU A 110 -1.78 -3.41 7.95
CA LEU A 110 -3.03 -2.75 7.58
C LEU A 110 -4.18 -3.04 8.56
N GLU A 111 -4.23 -4.22 9.18
CA GLU A 111 -5.19 -4.48 10.26
C GLU A 111 -4.88 -3.63 11.51
N ASN A 112 -3.59 -3.48 11.84
CA ASN A 112 -3.16 -2.62 12.94
C ASN A 112 -3.49 -1.15 12.69
N LEU A 113 -3.28 -0.68 11.45
CA LEU A 113 -3.65 0.66 11.00
C LEU A 113 -5.13 0.94 11.23
N LYS A 114 -5.99 0.01 10.79
CA LYS A 114 -7.44 0.12 10.94
C LYS A 114 -7.86 0.15 12.42
N ASN A 115 -7.25 -0.67 13.25
CA ASN A 115 -7.50 -0.67 14.70
C ASN A 115 -7.09 0.65 15.36
N LEU A 116 -5.90 1.19 15.03
CA LEU A 116 -5.43 2.48 15.54
C LEU A 116 -6.33 3.64 15.11
N ALA A 117 -6.83 3.57 13.87
CA ALA A 117 -7.78 4.52 13.33
C ALA A 117 -9.24 4.22 13.71
N LYS A 118 -9.49 3.29 14.65
CA LYS A 118 -10.82 2.95 15.18
C LYS A 118 -11.83 2.60 14.09
N ASP A 119 -11.45 1.72 13.18
CA ASP A 119 -12.25 1.33 12.02
C ASP A 119 -12.67 2.52 11.13
N TYR A 120 -11.91 3.61 11.20
CA TYR A 120 -12.20 4.88 10.53
C TYR A 120 -13.53 5.52 10.96
N VAL A 121 -14.04 5.15 12.15
CA VAL A 121 -15.24 5.73 12.75
C VAL A 121 -14.89 7.07 13.39
N LEU A 122 -15.46 8.14 12.85
CA LEU A 122 -15.25 9.49 13.35
C LEU A 122 -16.02 9.73 14.66
N PRO A 123 -15.42 10.39 15.67
CA PRO A 123 -16.15 10.83 16.84
C PRO A 123 -17.08 12.01 16.50
N GLU A 124 -18.05 12.26 17.39
CA GLU A 124 -18.92 13.43 17.28
C GLU A 124 -18.09 14.72 17.28
N GLY A 125 -18.38 15.64 16.35
CA GLY A 125 -17.67 16.91 16.24
C GLY A 125 -16.25 16.82 15.63
N ALA A 126 -15.87 15.68 15.03
CA ALA A 126 -14.60 15.54 14.32
C ALA A 126 -14.41 16.65 13.26
N CYS A 127 -13.27 17.36 13.34
CA CYS A 127 -12.96 18.46 12.43
C CYS A 127 -12.65 17.95 11.02
N GLY A 128 -12.66 18.85 10.04
CA GLY A 128 -12.37 18.49 8.63
C GLY A 128 -11.01 17.82 8.42
N SER A 129 -9.98 18.16 9.21
CA SER A 129 -8.68 17.49 9.14
C SER A 129 -8.74 16.03 9.60
N TRP A 130 -9.53 15.72 10.63
CA TRP A 130 -9.71 14.33 11.10
C TRP A 130 -10.53 13.51 10.10
N GLN A 131 -11.58 14.11 9.53
CA GLN A 131 -12.35 13.48 8.45
C GLN A 131 -11.48 13.15 7.24
N ALA A 132 -10.64 14.10 6.81
CA ALA A 132 -9.70 13.90 5.71
C ALA A 132 -8.66 12.82 6.03
N LEU A 133 -8.13 12.79 7.26
CA LEU A 133 -7.18 11.77 7.70
C LEU A 133 -7.78 10.37 7.58
N TYR A 134 -8.97 10.15 8.16
CA TYR A 134 -9.59 8.82 8.17
C TYR A 134 -9.99 8.37 6.76
N SER A 135 -10.51 9.28 5.94
CA SER A 135 -10.81 8.98 4.53
C SER A 135 -9.55 8.61 3.74
N GLY A 136 -8.45 9.36 3.93
CA GLY A 136 -7.19 9.11 3.25
C GLY A 136 -6.52 7.81 3.70
N VAL A 137 -6.48 7.54 5.00
CA VAL A 137 -5.92 6.29 5.54
C VAL A 137 -6.74 5.07 5.08
N ALA A 138 -8.06 5.14 5.08
CA ALA A 138 -8.91 4.08 4.56
C ALA A 138 -8.70 3.84 3.06
N THR A 139 -8.45 4.90 2.30
CA THR A 139 -8.13 4.81 0.87
C THR A 139 -6.77 4.16 0.65
N LEU A 140 -5.74 4.60 1.38
CA LEU A 140 -4.40 4.02 1.34
C LEU A 140 -4.43 2.53 1.68
N GLU A 141 -5.14 2.14 2.75
CA GLU A 141 -5.27 0.73 3.15
C GLU A 141 -5.85 -0.12 2.00
N LYS A 142 -6.93 0.36 1.39
CA LYS A 142 -7.58 -0.34 0.27
C LYS A 142 -6.64 -0.47 -0.92
N GLU A 143 -5.94 0.60 -1.28
CA GLU A 143 -5.05 0.62 -2.44
C GLU A 143 -3.81 -0.27 -2.24
N ILE A 144 -3.22 -0.31 -1.04
CA ILE A 144 -2.10 -1.23 -0.75
C ILE A 144 -2.56 -2.70 -0.86
N ARG A 145 -3.78 -3.04 -0.40
CA ARG A 145 -4.32 -4.39 -0.58
C ARG A 145 -4.53 -4.75 -2.05
N GLU A 146 -5.07 -3.81 -2.83
CA GLU A 146 -5.28 -4.00 -4.26
C GLU A 146 -3.94 -4.18 -4.98
N HIS A 147 -2.95 -3.34 -4.66
CA HIS A 147 -1.58 -3.42 -5.16
C HIS A 147 -0.97 -4.82 -4.92
N ILE A 148 -0.91 -5.26 -3.66
CA ILE A 148 -0.36 -6.56 -3.28
C ILE A 148 -1.08 -7.72 -3.97
N ALA A 149 -2.41 -7.64 -4.09
CA ALA A 149 -3.19 -8.66 -4.80
C ALA A 149 -2.83 -8.71 -6.29
N ILE A 150 -2.65 -7.56 -6.94
CA ILE A 150 -2.24 -7.50 -8.35
C ILE A 150 -0.90 -8.19 -8.56
N GLU A 151 0.05 -7.94 -7.66
CA GLU A 151 1.38 -8.53 -7.75
C GLU A 151 1.36 -10.05 -7.51
N ASN A 152 0.74 -10.47 -6.41
CA ASN A 152 0.68 -11.87 -6.01
C ASN A 152 -0.13 -12.74 -6.96
N ASP A 153 -1.26 -12.23 -7.45
CA ASP A 153 -2.22 -13.04 -8.21
C ASP A 153 -2.00 -12.96 -9.72
N PHE A 154 -1.33 -11.91 -10.22
CA PHE A 154 -1.14 -11.69 -11.65
C PHE A 154 0.33 -11.51 -12.04
N LEU A 155 1.04 -10.53 -11.47
CA LEU A 155 2.40 -10.21 -11.92
C LEU A 155 3.37 -11.38 -11.69
N PHE A 156 3.49 -11.85 -10.46
CA PHE A 156 4.46 -12.87 -10.09
C PHE A 156 4.20 -14.22 -10.77
N PRO A 157 2.94 -14.73 -10.84
CA PRO A 157 2.66 -15.95 -11.58
C PRO A 157 3.00 -15.81 -13.07
N LYS A 158 2.70 -14.66 -13.70
CA LYS A 158 3.03 -14.43 -15.12
C LYS A 158 4.54 -14.38 -15.33
N ALA A 159 5.28 -13.66 -14.47
CA ALA A 159 6.73 -13.53 -14.57
C ALA A 159 7.46 -14.89 -14.41
N LEU A 160 6.94 -15.80 -13.58
CA LEU A 160 7.52 -17.13 -13.43
C LEU A 160 7.22 -18.08 -14.61
N ASN A 161 6.23 -17.72 -15.44
CA ASN A 161 5.82 -18.49 -16.63
C ASN A 161 6.20 -17.82 -17.96
N SER A 162 6.91 -16.69 -17.92
CA SER A 162 7.36 -15.91 -19.09
C SER A 162 8.74 -16.32 -19.57
#